data_AF-A0A2U9PD05-F1
#
_entry.id   AF-A0A2U9PD05-F1
#
_cell.length_a   1.000
_cell.length_b   1.000
_cell.length_c   1.000
_cell.angle_alpha   90.00
_cell.angle_beta   90.00
_cell.angle_gamma   90.00
#
_symmetry.space_group_name_H-M   'P 1'
#
loop_
_entity.id
_entity.type
_entity.pdbx_description
1 polymer ?
#
loop_
_entity_poly.entity_id
_entity_poly.type
_entity_poly.pdbx_seq_one_letter_code
_entity_poly.pdbx_strand_id
1 'polypeptide(L)'
;MRQRAAERDYPATLPDHPVNGEESLPSKIASYSKGLPHNDLGEVDVTAYARLIHALTTGNPADFEAIPSAGERKQLGPQGGLAYDLAGPDPFKLVVPPAPRMDSAQGAAEMAELYWLALLRDVKFTDFEDSPLAAAAAADLSTYSDIHAPKQGGGITPQTLFRGNTPADLTGPFVSQFLLRTVQYGTLRVPQLHDTVQPGVDYGTDFAEWLALQRGAARSTQRDFAGTRYLQTPRDLAHYTHFDVLYQAYLNAALILLALPQAAVQDRGNPYLTSKNQMGFPTYGTPHLVSLLAEAAIRAIKHTEYQQFYVHRRARPEAFGGRIEVHLRRSPGRYTGLLHEEILRSEVLERTRAATGSYLLPLSFPEGSPMSPSYQSGHATVAGACTTVLKAWFDESYVLTDPVVPSADGKSLVPYTGAGKDSLTIGGELNKLAANIGAGRAASGVHYRTDNTAAYTLGETIALELLREQKPLFNEGGGFSVTCFDGTAVTI
;
A
#
# COMPACT_ATOMS: atom_id res chain seq x y z
N MET A 1 -9.75 -1.48 35.12
CA MET A 1 -9.90 -0.87 33.78
C MET A 1 -9.18 -1.71 32.73
N ARG A 2 -7.87 -1.97 32.87
CA ARG A 2 -7.10 -2.85 31.95
C ARG A 2 -7.71 -4.24 31.75
N GLN A 3 -8.15 -4.92 32.82
CA GLN A 3 -8.86 -6.21 32.71
C GLN A 3 -10.14 -6.11 31.87
N ARG A 4 -10.94 -5.05 32.06
CA ARG A 4 -12.17 -4.82 31.28
C ARG A 4 -11.89 -4.52 29.80
N ALA A 5 -10.79 -3.84 29.49
CA ALA A 5 -10.34 -3.64 28.12
C ALA A 5 -9.97 -4.98 27.46
N ALA A 6 -9.16 -5.80 28.14
CA ALA A 6 -8.82 -7.14 27.67
C ALA A 6 -10.06 -8.05 27.49
N GLU A 7 -10.99 -8.05 28.46
CA GLU A 7 -12.23 -8.85 28.39
C GLU A 7 -13.18 -8.43 27.28
N ARG A 8 -13.21 -7.13 26.92
CA ARG A 8 -13.99 -6.62 25.78
C ARG A 8 -13.47 -7.20 24.47
N ASP A 9 -12.16 -7.31 24.34
CA ASP A 9 -11.51 -7.54 23.06
C ASP A 9 -11.15 -9.01 22.79
N TYR A 10 -11.29 -9.89 23.79
CA TYR A 10 -11.04 -11.33 23.66
C TYR A 10 -12.34 -12.11 23.34
N PRO A 11 -12.53 -12.57 22.08
CA PRO A 11 -13.71 -13.37 21.76
C PRO A 11 -13.59 -14.77 22.38
N ALA A 12 -14.73 -15.37 22.73
CA ALA A 12 -14.77 -16.76 23.22
C ALA A 12 -14.33 -17.78 22.15
N THR A 13 -14.44 -17.41 20.87
CA THR A 13 -14.02 -18.18 19.70
C THR A 13 -13.38 -17.24 18.67
N LEU A 14 -12.21 -17.60 18.15
CA LEU A 14 -11.61 -16.87 17.04
C LEU A 14 -12.46 -17.02 15.77
N PRO A 15 -12.54 -15.98 14.93
CA PRO A 15 -13.30 -16.05 13.69
C PRO A 15 -12.57 -16.90 12.64
N ASP A 16 -13.34 -17.51 11.74
CA ASP A 16 -12.81 -18.13 10.55
C ASP A 16 -12.30 -17.07 9.56
N HIS A 17 -11.11 -17.29 9.00
CA HIS A 17 -10.54 -16.41 7.98
C HIS A 17 -10.80 -16.98 6.58
N PRO A 18 -11.63 -16.33 5.75
CA PRO A 18 -11.99 -16.86 4.44
C PRO A 18 -10.82 -16.70 3.45
N VAL A 19 -10.56 -17.75 2.67
CA VAL A 19 -9.50 -17.80 1.64
C VAL A 19 -10.09 -18.05 0.26
N ASN A 20 -9.33 -17.73 -0.79
CA ASN A 20 -9.80 -17.82 -2.18
C ASN A 20 -9.65 -19.23 -2.81
N GLY A 21 -9.09 -20.18 -2.05
CA GLY A 21 -8.91 -21.59 -2.43
C GLY A 21 -7.74 -21.89 -3.37
N GLU A 22 -7.00 -20.89 -3.87
CA GLU A 22 -5.96 -21.09 -4.90
C GLU A 22 -4.69 -21.79 -4.40
N GLU A 23 -4.48 -21.86 -3.10
CA GLU A 23 -3.39 -22.66 -2.54
C GLU A 23 -3.52 -24.16 -2.86
N SER A 24 -4.72 -24.63 -3.23
CA SER A 24 -4.94 -25.99 -3.70
C SER A 24 -4.45 -26.24 -5.14
N LEU A 25 -4.15 -25.20 -5.92
CA LEU A 25 -3.75 -25.34 -7.32
C LEU A 25 -2.44 -26.13 -7.46
N PRO A 26 -2.27 -26.89 -8.58
CA PRO A 26 -1.04 -27.62 -8.87
C PRO A 26 0.19 -26.72 -8.79
N SER A 27 1.30 -27.27 -8.30
CA SER A 27 2.58 -26.56 -8.12
C SER A 27 2.50 -25.24 -7.34
N LYS A 28 1.40 -24.98 -6.60
CA LYS A 28 1.17 -23.74 -5.83
C LYS A 28 1.35 -22.47 -6.66
N ILE A 29 0.96 -22.49 -7.93
CA ILE A 29 1.31 -21.44 -8.90
C ILE A 29 0.81 -20.03 -8.53
N ALA A 30 -0.26 -19.94 -7.73
CA ALA A 30 -0.87 -18.70 -7.26
C ALA A 30 -0.53 -18.38 -5.79
N SER A 31 0.34 -19.17 -5.16
CA SER A 31 0.79 -18.94 -3.79
C SER A 31 2.19 -18.30 -3.74
N TYR A 32 2.41 -17.52 -2.71
CA TYR A 32 3.71 -16.93 -2.39
C TYR A 32 4.74 -18.03 -2.15
N SER A 33 5.84 -17.98 -2.90
CA SER A 33 6.94 -18.93 -2.76
C SER A 33 8.33 -18.31 -2.98
N LYS A 34 8.43 -16.97 -2.99
CA LYS A 34 9.69 -16.28 -3.26
C LYS A 34 10.75 -16.65 -2.21
N GLY A 35 11.96 -16.95 -2.66
CA GLY A 35 13.09 -17.40 -1.84
C GLY A 35 13.14 -18.91 -1.60
N LEU A 36 12.06 -19.65 -1.86
CA LEU A 36 12.10 -21.11 -1.82
C LEU A 36 12.75 -21.66 -3.11
N PRO A 37 13.16 -22.94 -3.14
CA PRO A 37 13.55 -23.61 -4.37
C PRO A 37 12.44 -23.63 -5.41
N HIS A 38 12.78 -23.31 -6.66
CA HIS A 38 11.90 -23.41 -7.84
C HIS A 38 12.55 -24.23 -8.94
N ASN A 39 11.74 -24.88 -9.77
CA ASN A 39 12.20 -25.44 -11.05
C ASN A 39 12.51 -24.34 -12.09
N ASP A 40 12.90 -24.72 -13.30
CA ASP A 40 13.30 -23.77 -14.35
C ASP A 40 12.13 -23.04 -15.03
N LEU A 41 10.89 -23.34 -14.64
CA LEU A 41 9.69 -22.55 -14.99
C LEU A 41 9.28 -21.60 -13.85
N GLY A 42 10.04 -21.57 -12.75
CA GLY A 42 9.71 -20.79 -11.55
C GLY A 42 8.52 -21.34 -10.76
N GLU A 43 8.19 -22.63 -10.91
CA GLU A 43 7.23 -23.33 -10.05
C GLU A 43 7.95 -23.85 -8.80
N VAL A 44 7.34 -23.71 -7.61
CA VAL A 44 7.99 -24.04 -6.34
C VAL A 44 8.18 -25.54 -6.18
N ASP A 45 9.28 -25.94 -5.54
CA ASP A 45 9.41 -27.28 -4.97
C ASP A 45 8.34 -27.48 -3.88
N VAL A 46 7.41 -28.41 -4.12
CA VAL A 46 6.27 -28.64 -3.22
C VAL A 46 6.68 -29.21 -1.86
N THR A 47 7.84 -29.87 -1.75
CA THR A 47 8.40 -30.32 -0.47
C THR A 47 8.95 -29.12 0.31
N ALA A 48 9.62 -28.17 -0.35
CA ALA A 48 10.04 -26.93 0.29
C ALA A 48 8.84 -26.09 0.75
N TYR A 49 7.80 -25.99 -0.09
CA TYR A 49 6.55 -25.32 0.29
C TYR A 49 5.89 -25.98 1.52
N ALA A 50 5.86 -27.32 1.58
CA ALA A 50 5.34 -28.03 2.73
C ALA A 50 6.12 -27.73 4.03
N ARG A 51 7.44 -27.44 3.95
CA ARG A 51 8.23 -27.00 5.11
C ARG A 51 7.85 -25.60 5.59
N LEU A 52 7.56 -24.67 4.68
CA LEU A 52 6.99 -23.37 5.04
C LEU A 52 5.65 -23.54 5.77
N ILE A 53 4.75 -24.36 5.23
CA ILE A 53 3.44 -24.64 5.87
C ILE A 53 3.62 -25.30 7.24
N HIS A 54 4.57 -26.21 7.38
CA HIS A 54 4.89 -26.83 8.66
C HIS A 54 5.29 -25.80 9.70
N ALA A 55 6.23 -24.90 9.39
CA ALA A 55 6.67 -23.84 10.29
C ALA A 55 5.53 -22.91 10.71
N LEU A 56 4.68 -22.51 9.76
CA LEU A 56 3.51 -21.68 10.03
C LEU A 56 2.47 -22.39 10.90
N THR A 57 2.34 -23.72 10.77
CA THR A 57 1.39 -24.52 11.54
C THR A 57 1.87 -24.74 12.98
N THR A 58 3.16 -25.00 13.17
CA THR A 58 3.71 -25.29 14.52
C THR A 58 3.98 -24.02 15.31
N GLY A 59 4.29 -22.91 14.65
CA GLY A 59 4.72 -21.68 15.30
C GLY A 59 6.07 -21.82 16.04
N ASN A 60 6.79 -22.92 15.85
CA ASN A 60 8.06 -23.19 16.53
C ASN A 60 9.20 -22.47 15.80
N PRO A 61 9.98 -21.60 16.49
CA PRO A 61 11.11 -20.89 15.88
C PRO A 61 12.10 -21.80 15.14
N ALA A 62 12.34 -23.01 15.63
CA ALA A 62 13.26 -23.95 14.98
C ALA A 62 12.75 -24.44 13.61
N ASP A 63 11.42 -24.55 13.44
CA ASP A 63 10.83 -24.96 12.15
C ASP A 63 10.92 -23.84 11.12
N PHE A 64 10.87 -22.57 11.55
CA PHE A 64 11.12 -21.42 10.66
C PHE A 64 12.56 -21.39 10.15
N GLU A 65 13.54 -21.67 11.00
CA GLU A 65 14.95 -21.78 10.57
C GLU A 65 15.19 -22.96 9.62
N ALA A 66 14.32 -23.97 9.65
CA ALA A 66 14.39 -25.13 8.75
C ALA A 66 13.71 -24.92 7.39
N ILE A 67 13.14 -23.74 7.10
CA ILE A 67 12.53 -23.44 5.80
C ILE A 67 13.64 -23.43 4.72
N PRO A 68 13.54 -24.24 3.66
CA PRO A 68 14.54 -24.25 2.60
C PRO A 68 14.64 -22.89 1.89
N SER A 69 15.87 -22.39 1.73
CA SER A 69 16.16 -21.18 0.95
C SER A 69 16.93 -21.54 -0.32
N ALA A 70 16.59 -20.89 -1.43
CA ALA A 70 17.29 -21.00 -2.71
C ALA A 70 18.31 -19.87 -2.96
N GLY A 71 18.33 -18.85 -2.10
CA GLY A 71 19.14 -17.66 -2.29
C GLY A 71 19.49 -16.95 -0.99
N GLU A 72 20.03 -15.75 -1.14
CA GLU A 72 20.61 -14.98 -0.04
C GLU A 72 19.56 -14.18 0.76
N ARG A 73 18.44 -13.82 0.13
CA ARG A 73 17.39 -13.03 0.77
C ARG A 73 16.57 -13.89 1.73
N LYS A 74 16.32 -13.36 2.93
CA LYS A 74 15.58 -14.03 4.01
C LYS A 74 14.09 -13.71 3.94
N GLN A 75 13.25 -14.66 4.37
CA GLN A 75 11.82 -14.40 4.58
C GLN A 75 11.63 -13.24 5.56
N LEU A 76 10.76 -12.30 5.23
CA LEU A 76 10.50 -11.10 6.02
C LEU A 76 9.58 -11.45 7.19
N GLY A 77 10.18 -11.84 8.31
CA GLY A 77 9.52 -11.95 9.61
C GLY A 77 8.26 -12.83 9.66
N PRO A 78 8.23 -14.07 9.13
CA PRO A 78 7.02 -14.90 9.13
C PRO A 78 6.46 -15.23 10.53
N GLN A 79 7.20 -14.94 11.60
CA GLN A 79 6.78 -15.09 12.99
C GLN A 79 6.06 -13.86 13.56
N GLY A 80 6.20 -12.67 12.98
CA GLY A 80 5.71 -11.43 13.62
C GLY A 80 4.19 -11.34 13.68
N GLY A 81 3.48 -12.02 12.78
CA GLY A 81 2.02 -12.18 12.85
C GLY A 81 1.51 -13.00 14.05
N LEU A 82 2.38 -13.71 14.78
CA LEU A 82 2.03 -14.45 16.00
C LEU A 82 2.12 -13.58 17.27
N ALA A 83 2.62 -12.36 17.16
CA ALA A 83 2.84 -11.51 18.31
C ALA A 83 1.54 -10.87 18.80
N TYR A 84 1.22 -11.07 20.08
CA TYR A 84 0.17 -10.33 20.77
C TYR A 84 0.55 -8.86 20.98
N ASP A 85 -0.46 -8.00 21.12
CA ASP A 85 -0.30 -6.63 21.59
C ASP A 85 -1.03 -6.42 22.92
N LEU A 86 -0.52 -5.49 23.72
CA LEU A 86 -1.15 -5.14 25.01
C LEU A 86 -2.31 -4.15 24.88
N ALA A 87 -2.53 -3.62 23.67
CA ALA A 87 -3.58 -2.66 23.34
C ALA A 87 -3.86 -2.70 21.83
N GLY A 88 -5.14 -2.53 21.48
CA GLY A 88 -5.68 -2.74 20.15
C GLY A 88 -6.10 -4.20 19.93
N PRO A 89 -6.72 -4.49 18.77
CA PRO A 89 -7.09 -5.84 18.41
C PRO A 89 -5.85 -6.74 18.25
N ASP A 90 -6.02 -8.02 18.51
CA ASP A 90 -5.00 -9.01 18.17
C ASP A 90 -5.01 -9.34 16.65
N PRO A 91 -3.85 -9.64 16.04
CA PRO A 91 -3.72 -9.91 14.60
C PRO A 91 -4.68 -10.95 14.01
N PHE A 92 -5.03 -11.97 14.80
CA PHE A 92 -5.88 -13.09 14.38
C PHE A 92 -7.38 -12.85 14.58
N LYS A 93 -7.78 -11.72 15.19
CA LYS A 93 -9.19 -11.36 15.44
C LYS A 93 -9.85 -10.68 14.24
N LEU A 94 -9.10 -9.91 13.45
CA LEU A 94 -9.66 -9.14 12.36
C LEU A 94 -9.64 -9.93 11.05
N VAL A 95 -10.81 -10.07 10.44
CA VAL A 95 -11.00 -10.81 9.18
C VAL A 95 -11.01 -9.83 8.01
N VAL A 96 -10.37 -10.21 6.91
CA VAL A 96 -10.40 -9.45 5.65
C VAL A 96 -10.98 -10.32 4.52
N PRO A 97 -11.50 -9.71 3.42
CA PRO A 97 -12.05 -10.47 2.31
C PRO A 97 -11.00 -11.37 1.63
N PRO A 98 -11.39 -12.50 1.02
CA PRO A 98 -10.50 -13.28 0.18
C PRO A 98 -9.87 -12.44 -0.94
N ALA A 99 -8.58 -12.65 -1.21
CA ALA A 99 -7.92 -12.02 -2.33
C ALA A 99 -8.52 -12.47 -3.68
N PRO A 100 -8.58 -11.59 -4.70
CA PRO A 100 -8.96 -11.98 -6.05
C PRO A 100 -8.08 -13.11 -6.57
N ARG A 101 -8.71 -14.03 -7.30
CA ARG A 101 -8.04 -15.18 -7.88
C ARG A 101 -7.23 -14.80 -9.12
N MET A 102 -6.16 -15.53 -9.41
CA MET A 102 -5.36 -15.40 -10.64
C MET A 102 -6.18 -15.67 -11.90
N ASP A 103 -7.16 -16.58 -11.80
CA ASP A 103 -8.07 -16.96 -12.88
C ASP A 103 -9.37 -16.13 -12.93
N SER A 104 -9.50 -15.05 -12.14
CA SER A 104 -10.68 -14.18 -12.18
C SER A 104 -10.50 -12.95 -13.08
N ALA A 105 -11.63 -12.37 -13.51
CA ALA A 105 -11.65 -11.10 -14.25
C ALA A 105 -10.99 -9.96 -13.46
N GLN A 106 -11.25 -9.87 -12.15
CA GLN A 106 -10.59 -8.91 -11.28
C GLN A 106 -9.06 -9.11 -11.26
N GLY A 107 -8.58 -10.36 -11.11
CA GLY A 107 -7.15 -10.65 -11.12
C GLY A 107 -6.47 -10.25 -12.43
N ALA A 108 -7.15 -10.44 -13.58
CA ALA A 108 -6.69 -9.95 -14.87
C ALA A 108 -6.64 -8.42 -14.95
N ALA A 109 -7.70 -7.74 -14.52
CA ALA A 109 -7.77 -6.28 -14.53
C ALA A 109 -6.69 -5.64 -13.66
N GLU A 110 -6.43 -6.19 -12.48
CA GLU A 110 -5.36 -5.73 -11.59
C GLU A 110 -3.98 -5.93 -12.19
N MET A 111 -3.73 -7.09 -12.82
CA MET A 111 -2.45 -7.29 -13.52
C MET A 111 -2.28 -6.32 -14.67
N ALA A 112 -3.32 -6.09 -15.47
CA ALA A 112 -3.28 -5.13 -16.57
C ALA A 112 -2.95 -3.72 -16.09
N GLU A 113 -3.57 -3.29 -14.99
CA GLU A 113 -3.29 -2.00 -14.36
C GLU A 113 -1.80 -1.88 -13.98
N LEU A 114 -1.18 -2.94 -13.45
CA LEU A 114 0.24 -2.94 -13.09
C LEU A 114 1.17 -2.90 -14.30
N TYR A 115 0.83 -3.59 -15.40
CA TYR A 115 1.60 -3.47 -16.65
C TYR A 115 1.51 -2.07 -17.24
N TRP A 116 0.32 -1.46 -17.25
CA TRP A 116 0.15 -0.08 -17.71
C TRP A 116 0.89 0.93 -16.84
N LEU A 117 0.80 0.75 -15.52
CA LEU A 117 1.52 1.58 -14.57
C LEU A 117 3.04 1.45 -14.74
N ALA A 118 3.54 0.25 -15.08
CA ALA A 118 4.94 0.02 -15.43
C ALA A 118 5.38 0.85 -16.67
N LEU A 119 4.57 0.84 -17.74
CA LEU A 119 4.84 1.60 -18.96
C LEU A 119 4.77 3.12 -18.75
N LEU A 120 3.98 3.58 -17.77
CA LEU A 120 3.78 5.00 -17.44
C LEU A 120 4.69 5.52 -16.32
N ARG A 121 5.64 4.71 -15.83
CA ARG A 121 6.47 5.05 -14.66
C ARG A 121 7.16 6.39 -14.70
N ASP A 122 7.59 6.82 -15.90
CA ASP A 122 8.36 8.03 -16.10
C ASP A 122 7.53 9.20 -16.67
N VAL A 123 6.21 9.02 -16.85
CA VAL A 123 5.29 10.10 -17.22
C VAL A 123 4.89 10.87 -15.96
N LYS A 124 4.98 12.19 -15.99
CA LYS A 124 4.58 13.02 -14.84
C LYS A 124 3.07 13.00 -14.66
N PHE A 125 2.61 13.01 -13.43
CA PHE A 125 1.19 13.06 -13.12
C PHE A 125 0.49 14.30 -13.72
N THR A 126 1.21 15.42 -13.84
CA THR A 126 0.71 16.65 -14.47
C THR A 126 0.50 16.54 -15.97
N ASP A 127 1.12 15.54 -16.60
CA ASP A 127 1.15 15.38 -18.05
C ASP A 127 0.24 14.20 -18.50
N PHE A 128 -0.47 13.55 -17.57
CA PHE A 128 -1.32 12.39 -17.88
C PHE A 128 -2.44 12.73 -18.86
N GLU A 129 -3.11 13.87 -18.68
CA GLU A 129 -4.23 14.27 -19.54
C GLU A 129 -3.80 14.52 -21.00
N ASP A 130 -2.54 14.94 -21.19
CA ASP A 130 -1.94 15.20 -22.49
C ASP A 130 -1.14 14.00 -23.04
N SER A 131 -1.00 12.92 -22.27
CA SER A 131 -0.17 11.76 -22.62
C SER A 131 -0.97 10.77 -23.48
N PRO A 132 -0.53 10.50 -24.74
CA PRO A 132 -1.17 9.47 -25.57
C PRO A 132 -1.08 8.07 -24.94
N LEU A 133 -0.03 7.81 -24.15
CA LEU A 133 0.15 6.54 -23.46
C LEU A 133 -0.84 6.38 -22.30
N ALA A 134 -1.12 7.46 -21.56
CA ALA A 134 -2.12 7.45 -20.50
C ALA A 134 -3.55 7.33 -21.07
N ALA A 135 -3.82 7.98 -22.21
CA ALA A 135 -5.07 7.81 -22.93
C ALA A 135 -5.28 6.36 -23.41
N ALA A 136 -4.23 5.72 -23.94
CA ALA A 136 -4.28 4.31 -24.32
C ALA A 136 -4.53 3.39 -23.11
N ALA A 137 -3.83 3.62 -22.00
CA ALA A 137 -4.02 2.88 -20.76
C ALA A 137 -5.45 2.99 -20.23
N ALA A 138 -6.00 4.21 -20.19
CA ALA A 138 -7.36 4.46 -19.74
C ALA A 138 -8.40 3.76 -20.64
N ALA A 139 -8.19 3.77 -21.96
CA ALA A 139 -9.06 3.10 -22.92
C ALA A 139 -9.03 1.58 -22.76
N ASP A 140 -7.85 0.96 -22.70
CA ASP A 140 -7.69 -0.49 -22.53
C ASP A 140 -8.27 -0.95 -21.17
N LEU A 141 -7.89 -0.29 -20.07
CA LEU A 141 -8.38 -0.63 -18.73
C LEU A 141 -9.90 -0.49 -18.61
N SER A 142 -10.53 0.41 -19.38
CA SER A 142 -12.00 0.53 -19.40
C SER A 142 -12.71 -0.68 -19.99
N THR A 143 -12.01 -1.57 -20.70
CA THR A 143 -12.60 -2.76 -21.34
C THR A 143 -12.72 -3.96 -20.41
N TYR A 144 -12.00 -3.95 -19.27
CA TYR A 144 -12.00 -5.06 -18.32
C TYR A 144 -13.34 -5.17 -17.59
N SER A 145 -13.87 -6.39 -17.52
CA SER A 145 -15.23 -6.63 -17.02
C SER A 145 -15.38 -6.42 -15.51
N ASP A 146 -14.28 -6.53 -14.75
CA ASP A 146 -14.29 -6.43 -13.28
C ASP A 146 -13.14 -5.55 -12.74
N ILE A 147 -12.92 -4.40 -13.38
CA ILE A 147 -11.96 -3.39 -12.92
C ILE A 147 -12.56 -2.47 -11.85
N HIS A 148 -11.91 -2.40 -10.68
CA HIS A 148 -12.35 -1.59 -9.54
C HIS A 148 -11.53 -0.30 -9.43
N ALA A 149 -11.30 0.38 -10.55
CA ALA A 149 -10.66 1.71 -10.58
C ALA A 149 -11.73 2.82 -10.70
N PRO A 150 -11.42 4.08 -10.33
CA PRO A 150 -12.39 5.16 -10.45
C PRO A 150 -12.73 5.45 -11.91
N LYS A 151 -14.01 5.73 -12.16
CA LYS A 151 -14.55 6.00 -13.50
C LYS A 151 -15.21 7.38 -13.55
N GLN A 152 -15.07 8.05 -14.69
CA GLN A 152 -15.80 9.27 -15.03
C GLN A 152 -16.55 9.03 -16.33
N GLY A 153 -17.86 9.32 -16.35
CA GLY A 153 -18.68 9.07 -17.54
C GLY A 153 -18.78 7.59 -17.95
N GLY A 154 -18.59 6.66 -17.01
CA GLY A 154 -18.67 5.21 -17.24
C GLY A 154 -17.36 4.53 -17.63
N GLY A 155 -16.28 5.28 -17.89
CA GLY A 155 -14.95 4.75 -18.21
C GLY A 155 -13.86 5.31 -17.33
N ILE A 156 -12.68 4.69 -17.38
CA ILE A 156 -11.45 5.24 -16.81
C ILE A 156 -10.96 6.33 -17.77
N THR A 157 -10.49 7.45 -17.23
CA THR A 157 -9.92 8.56 -18.00
C THR A 157 -8.48 8.81 -17.52
N PRO A 158 -7.64 9.55 -18.27
CA PRO A 158 -6.33 9.95 -17.77
C PRO A 158 -6.36 10.64 -16.40
N GLN A 159 -7.45 11.32 -16.06
CA GLN A 159 -7.67 12.00 -14.79
C GLN A 159 -7.94 11.02 -13.63
N THR A 160 -8.63 9.90 -13.90
CA THR A 160 -8.94 8.87 -12.90
C THR A 160 -7.93 7.72 -12.87
N LEU A 161 -7.07 7.63 -13.88
CA LEU A 161 -6.07 6.58 -14.05
C LEU A 161 -5.16 6.48 -12.81
N PHE A 162 -5.06 5.28 -12.25
CA PHE A 162 -4.24 4.94 -11.08
C PHE A 162 -4.56 5.68 -9.77
N ARG A 163 -5.65 6.45 -9.73
CA ARG A 163 -6.12 7.10 -8.50
C ARG A 163 -6.72 6.07 -7.52
N GLY A 164 -6.83 6.48 -6.26
CA GLY A 164 -7.60 5.76 -5.25
C GLY A 164 -9.11 5.95 -5.41
N ASN A 165 -9.89 5.15 -4.69
CA ASN A 165 -11.36 5.14 -4.75
C ASN A 165 -12.03 5.77 -3.51
N THR A 166 -11.24 6.35 -2.60
CA THR A 166 -11.75 6.88 -1.33
C THR A 166 -12.25 8.32 -1.50
N PRO A 167 -13.09 8.83 -0.58
CA PRO A 167 -13.62 10.18 -0.68
C PRO A 167 -12.53 11.23 -0.91
N ALA A 168 -12.73 12.05 -1.96
CA ALA A 168 -11.86 13.13 -2.42
C ALA A 168 -10.51 12.74 -3.05
N ASP A 169 -10.22 11.45 -3.30
CA ASP A 169 -9.00 11.01 -4.03
C ASP A 169 -8.85 11.64 -5.43
N LEU A 170 -9.98 11.94 -6.08
CA LEU A 170 -10.03 12.52 -7.43
C LEU A 170 -9.95 14.05 -7.45
N THR A 171 -10.00 14.71 -6.29
CA THR A 171 -10.00 16.18 -6.24
C THR A 171 -8.57 16.73 -6.38
N GLY A 172 -8.33 17.61 -7.35
CA GLY A 172 -7.05 18.30 -7.51
C GLY A 172 -5.88 17.41 -7.95
N PRO A 173 -4.62 17.72 -7.57
CA PRO A 173 -3.44 17.01 -8.06
C PRO A 173 -3.39 15.56 -7.57
N PHE A 174 -2.65 14.71 -8.30
CA PHE A 174 -2.47 13.29 -7.97
C PHE A 174 -1.79 13.09 -6.63
N VAL A 175 -0.73 13.85 -6.36
CA VAL A 175 0.08 13.74 -5.16
C VAL A 175 -0.54 14.59 -4.05
N SER A 176 -0.73 13.98 -2.88
CA SER A 176 -1.19 14.63 -1.66
C SER A 176 -0.29 15.79 -1.28
N GLN A 177 -0.90 16.88 -0.82
CA GLN A 177 -0.20 18.04 -0.27
C GLN A 177 0.74 17.66 0.87
N PHE A 178 0.44 16.59 1.62
CA PHE A 178 1.29 16.12 2.72
C PHE A 178 2.56 15.40 2.27
N LEU A 179 2.68 15.03 0.99
CA LEU A 179 3.92 14.53 0.38
C LEU A 179 4.77 15.62 -0.29
N LEU A 180 4.25 16.85 -0.36
CA LEU A 180 4.91 17.97 -1.05
C LEU A 180 5.32 19.08 -0.09
N ARG A 181 4.42 19.50 0.80
CA ARG A 181 4.66 20.65 1.68
C ARG A 181 5.87 20.45 2.58
N THR A 182 6.58 21.54 2.85
CA THR A 182 7.72 21.55 3.77
C THR A 182 7.29 21.13 5.16
N VAL A 183 8.04 20.21 5.77
CA VAL A 183 7.75 19.68 7.10
C VAL A 183 8.37 20.56 8.17
N GLN A 184 7.56 20.93 9.17
CA GLN A 184 7.98 21.65 10.37
C GLN A 184 8.50 20.65 11.41
N TYR A 185 9.80 20.33 11.41
CA TYR A 185 10.36 19.35 12.35
C TYR A 185 11.08 20.04 13.52
N GLY A 186 10.30 20.47 14.52
CA GLY A 186 10.85 21.23 15.65
C GLY A 186 11.39 22.57 15.19
N THR A 187 12.69 22.80 15.32
CA THR A 187 13.36 24.01 14.80
C THR A 187 13.81 23.88 13.34
N LEU A 188 13.71 22.68 12.75
CA LEU A 188 14.10 22.42 11.36
C LEU A 188 12.96 22.73 10.38
N ARG A 189 13.33 22.99 9.12
CA ARG A 189 12.43 23.00 7.97
C ARG A 189 12.95 21.97 6.98
N VAL A 190 12.16 20.94 6.72
CA VAL A 190 12.57 19.85 5.85
C VAL A 190 11.76 19.93 4.55
N PRO A 191 12.34 20.44 3.45
CA PRO A 191 11.71 20.30 2.14
C PRO A 191 11.67 18.81 1.78
N GLN A 192 10.57 18.34 1.21
CA GLN A 192 10.39 16.94 0.79
C GLN A 192 11.05 16.69 -0.58
N LEU A 193 12.35 16.96 -0.65
CA LEU A 193 13.21 16.62 -1.78
C LEU A 193 13.79 15.23 -1.55
N HIS A 194 13.46 14.30 -2.43
CA HIS A 194 13.88 12.90 -2.34
C HIS A 194 15.02 12.65 -3.33
N ASP A 195 15.99 11.83 -2.93
CA ASP A 195 16.91 11.23 -3.90
C ASP A 195 16.14 10.40 -4.93
N THR A 196 16.78 10.08 -6.05
CA THR A 196 16.08 9.47 -7.20
C THR A 196 16.73 8.18 -7.66
N VAL A 197 16.07 7.50 -8.60
CA VAL A 197 16.61 6.37 -9.35
C VAL A 197 16.62 6.71 -10.84
N GLN A 198 17.43 5.97 -11.60
CA GLN A 198 17.57 6.21 -13.03
C GLN A 198 16.23 6.08 -13.78
N PRO A 199 15.78 7.12 -14.51
CA PRO A 199 14.58 7.04 -15.34
C PRO A 199 14.70 5.98 -16.44
N GLY A 200 13.59 5.34 -16.80
CA GLY A 200 13.54 4.34 -17.87
C GLY A 200 14.27 3.02 -17.60
N VAL A 201 14.75 2.79 -16.37
CA VAL A 201 15.37 1.51 -15.97
C VAL A 201 14.40 0.70 -15.12
N ASP A 202 14.07 -0.49 -15.61
CA ASP A 202 13.27 -1.50 -14.92
C ASP A 202 14.06 -2.82 -14.84
N TYR A 203 13.63 -3.70 -13.95
CA TYR A 203 14.31 -4.96 -13.61
C TYR A 203 13.37 -6.15 -13.72
N GLY A 204 13.92 -7.37 -13.71
CA GLY A 204 13.11 -8.60 -13.80
C GLY A 204 12.46 -8.78 -15.17
N THR A 205 13.02 -8.14 -16.21
CA THR A 205 12.51 -8.18 -17.59
C THR A 205 13.11 -9.32 -18.41
N ASP A 206 14.24 -9.86 -17.97
CA ASP A 206 14.81 -11.11 -18.50
C ASP A 206 14.35 -12.31 -17.65
N PHE A 207 14.12 -13.46 -18.29
CA PHE A 207 13.59 -14.63 -17.59
C PHE A 207 14.58 -15.27 -16.61
N ALA A 208 15.88 -15.28 -16.93
CA ALA A 208 16.89 -15.80 -16.01
C ALA A 208 17.07 -14.85 -14.82
N GLU A 209 17.04 -13.54 -15.06
CA GLU A 209 16.98 -12.55 -13.98
C GLU A 209 15.75 -12.76 -13.10
N TRP A 210 14.55 -12.79 -13.68
CA TRP A 210 13.30 -13.00 -12.96
C TRP A 210 13.33 -14.28 -12.12
N LEU A 211 13.81 -15.40 -12.68
CA LEU A 211 13.90 -16.66 -11.95
C LEU A 211 14.91 -16.57 -10.80
N ALA A 212 16.02 -15.86 -10.97
CA ALA A 212 16.96 -15.60 -9.89
C ALA A 212 16.31 -14.75 -8.78
N LEU A 213 15.48 -13.76 -9.13
CA LEU A 213 14.70 -12.99 -8.14
C LEU A 213 13.70 -13.89 -7.40
N GLN A 214 12.99 -14.79 -8.11
CA GLN A 214 12.07 -15.74 -7.47
C GLN A 214 12.81 -16.67 -6.50
N ARG A 215 14.04 -17.08 -6.83
CA ARG A 215 14.93 -17.89 -5.97
C ARG A 215 15.66 -17.07 -4.89
N GLY A 216 15.37 -15.77 -4.74
CA GLY A 216 15.88 -14.96 -3.64
C GLY A 216 17.28 -14.38 -3.86
N ALA A 217 17.68 -14.13 -5.12
CA ALA A 217 18.93 -13.42 -5.43
C ALA A 217 18.95 -12.02 -4.78
N ALA A 218 20.09 -11.66 -4.19
CA ALA A 218 20.32 -10.32 -3.65
C ALA A 218 20.56 -9.32 -4.77
N ARG A 219 19.95 -8.14 -4.65
CA ARG A 219 20.13 -7.00 -5.55
C ARG A 219 20.12 -5.71 -4.73
N SER A 220 20.63 -4.63 -5.30
CA SER A 220 20.71 -3.33 -4.64
C SER A 220 20.28 -2.22 -5.59
N THR A 221 19.52 -1.27 -5.09
CA THR A 221 19.14 -0.05 -5.81
C THR A 221 20.30 0.93 -5.88
N GLN A 222 20.67 1.34 -7.09
CA GLN A 222 21.56 2.47 -7.30
C GLN A 222 20.75 3.77 -7.17
N ARG A 223 21.06 4.56 -6.14
CA ARG A 223 20.37 5.82 -5.80
C ARG A 223 21.21 7.02 -6.21
N ASP A 224 20.57 8.03 -6.79
CA ASP A 224 21.14 9.34 -7.03
C ASP A 224 20.75 10.32 -5.92
N PHE A 225 21.69 10.51 -5.00
CA PHE A 225 21.55 11.41 -3.85
C PHE A 225 21.77 12.88 -4.17
N ALA A 226 22.33 13.21 -5.35
CA ALA A 226 22.56 14.59 -5.76
C ALA A 226 21.37 15.15 -6.55
N GLY A 227 20.76 14.32 -7.39
CA GLY A 227 19.63 14.66 -8.25
C GLY A 227 18.28 14.79 -7.53
N THR A 228 18.22 15.24 -6.27
CA THR A 228 17.00 15.19 -5.46
C THR A 228 15.84 16.00 -6.05
N ARG A 229 14.60 15.52 -5.98
CA ARG A 229 13.40 16.20 -6.50
C ARG A 229 12.15 15.86 -5.70
N TYR A 230 11.09 16.65 -5.87
CA TYR A 230 9.75 16.34 -5.37
C TYR A 230 9.11 15.20 -6.18
N LEU A 231 8.17 14.48 -5.55
CA LEU A 231 7.45 13.36 -6.18
C LEU A 231 6.57 13.88 -7.32
N GLN A 232 6.84 13.48 -8.56
CA GLN A 232 6.11 13.95 -9.75
C GLN A 232 5.74 12.84 -10.75
N THR A 233 6.34 11.66 -10.63
CA THR A 233 6.07 10.48 -11.49
C THR A 233 5.71 9.25 -10.66
N PRO A 234 5.08 8.20 -11.24
CA PRO A 234 4.90 6.93 -10.56
C PRO A 234 6.22 6.29 -10.10
N ARG A 235 7.34 6.47 -10.84
CA ARG A 235 8.67 6.01 -10.40
C ARG A 235 9.14 6.71 -9.13
N ASP A 236 8.86 8.00 -8.98
CA ASP A 236 9.19 8.72 -7.74
C ASP A 236 8.40 8.16 -6.55
N LEU A 237 7.09 7.86 -6.71
CA LEU A 237 6.28 7.23 -5.66
C LEU A 237 6.76 5.80 -5.35
N ALA A 238 7.10 5.02 -6.38
CA ALA A 238 7.68 3.69 -6.21
C ALA A 238 8.96 3.75 -5.38
N HIS A 239 9.89 4.65 -5.74
CA HIS A 239 11.14 4.86 -5.01
C HIS A 239 10.91 5.36 -3.57
N TYR A 240 9.99 6.31 -3.37
CA TYR A 240 9.61 6.78 -2.04
C TYR A 240 9.21 5.60 -1.13
N THR A 241 8.28 4.77 -1.62
CA THR A 241 7.78 3.61 -0.86
C THR A 241 8.76 2.44 -0.79
N HIS A 242 9.93 2.54 -1.44
CA HIS A 242 11.00 1.54 -1.33
C HIS A 242 11.77 1.69 -0.01
N PHE A 243 11.97 2.94 0.43
CA PHE A 243 12.88 3.28 1.52
C PHE A 243 12.24 4.08 2.65
N ASP A 244 10.94 4.37 2.58
CA ASP A 244 10.26 5.09 3.62
C ASP A 244 10.32 4.34 4.96
N VAL A 245 10.55 5.09 6.04
CA VAL A 245 10.27 4.55 7.36
C VAL A 245 8.77 4.38 7.47
N LEU A 246 8.32 3.23 7.99
CA LEU A 246 6.94 2.73 7.85
C LEU A 246 5.82 3.76 8.10
N TYR A 247 6.00 4.68 9.05
CA TYR A 247 5.02 5.73 9.38
C TYR A 247 5.46 7.17 9.02
N GLN A 248 6.55 7.33 8.27
CA GLN A 248 7.17 8.61 7.90
C GLN A 248 6.18 9.58 7.24
N ALA A 249 5.41 9.10 6.26
CA ALA A 249 4.48 9.93 5.51
C ALA A 249 3.43 10.60 6.42
N TYR A 250 2.95 9.86 7.41
CA TYR A 250 1.89 10.30 8.32
C TYR A 250 2.45 11.14 9.46
N LEU A 251 3.67 10.86 9.91
CA LEU A 251 4.40 11.76 10.80
C LEU A 251 4.63 13.12 10.12
N ASN A 252 5.05 13.13 8.86
CA ASN A 252 5.22 14.36 8.09
C ASN A 252 3.89 15.13 7.97
N ALA A 253 2.80 14.42 7.64
CA ALA A 253 1.46 15.02 7.62
C ALA A 253 1.06 15.62 8.98
N ALA A 254 1.28 14.89 10.08
CA ALA A 254 1.02 15.37 11.44
C ALA A 254 1.79 16.66 11.74
N LEU A 255 3.09 16.71 11.42
CA LEU A 255 3.94 17.87 11.66
C LEU A 255 3.56 19.07 10.80
N ILE A 256 3.14 18.85 9.55
CA ILE A 256 2.58 19.89 8.67
C ILE A 256 1.29 20.46 9.30
N LEU A 257 0.37 19.61 9.74
CA LEU A 257 -0.90 20.01 10.34
C LEU A 257 -0.73 20.69 11.70
N LEU A 258 0.22 20.25 12.52
CA LEU A 258 0.57 20.86 13.81
C LEU A 258 1.18 22.27 13.66
N ALA A 259 1.72 22.61 12.48
CA ALA A 259 2.24 23.94 12.19
C ALA A 259 1.14 24.94 11.78
N LEU A 260 -0.09 24.48 11.51
CA LEU A 260 -1.23 25.34 11.19
C LEU A 260 -1.85 25.96 12.46
N PRO A 261 -2.72 26.99 12.34
CA PRO A 261 -3.42 27.56 13.48
C PRO A 261 -4.31 26.53 14.20
N GLN A 262 -3.83 25.97 15.31
CA GLN A 262 -4.42 24.78 15.94
C GLN A 262 -5.91 24.91 16.32
N ALA A 263 -6.36 26.08 16.77
CA ALA A 263 -7.77 26.31 17.10
C ALA A 263 -8.73 26.20 15.90
N ALA A 264 -8.21 26.29 14.67
CA ALA A 264 -8.97 26.18 13.43
C ALA A 264 -8.94 24.78 12.82
N VAL A 265 -7.88 23.99 13.07
CA VAL A 265 -7.65 22.72 12.37
C VAL A 265 -7.84 21.48 13.24
N GLN A 266 -7.95 21.60 14.56
CA GLN A 266 -8.18 20.44 15.44
C GLN A 266 -9.64 20.02 15.44
N ASP A 267 -9.88 18.72 15.59
CA ASP A 267 -11.23 18.18 15.75
C ASP A 267 -11.93 18.78 16.98
N ARG A 268 -13.23 19.03 16.86
CA ARG A 268 -14.05 19.69 17.89
C ARG A 268 -14.23 18.81 19.14
N GLY A 269 -13.97 17.52 19.05
CA GLY A 269 -13.91 16.59 20.16
C GLY A 269 -12.72 16.83 21.11
N ASN A 270 -11.70 17.62 20.71
CA ASN A 270 -10.60 17.96 21.60
C ASN A 270 -11.08 18.83 22.78
N PRO A 271 -11.02 18.33 24.03
CA PRO A 271 -11.59 19.03 25.19
C PRO A 271 -10.82 20.31 25.53
N TYR A 272 -9.58 20.45 25.08
CA TYR A 272 -8.75 21.63 25.37
C TYR A 272 -9.07 22.83 24.48
N LEU A 273 -9.83 22.67 23.39
CA LEU A 273 -10.24 23.81 22.54
C LEU A 273 -11.15 24.81 23.25
N THR A 274 -11.88 24.35 24.28
CA THR A 274 -12.78 25.19 25.09
C THR A 274 -12.24 25.45 26.49
N SER A 275 -11.07 24.90 26.82
CA SER A 275 -10.45 25.10 28.13
C SER A 275 -9.92 26.52 28.28
N LYS A 276 -10.18 27.13 29.44
CA LYS A 276 -9.73 28.50 29.75
C LYS A 276 -8.33 28.55 30.36
N ASN A 277 -7.83 27.42 30.86
CA ASN A 277 -6.63 27.37 31.71
C ASN A 277 -5.80 26.09 31.54
N GLN A 278 -6.10 25.25 30.55
CA GLN A 278 -5.36 24.02 30.27
C GLN A 278 -5.13 23.87 28.77
N MET A 279 -4.11 23.10 28.40
CA MET A 279 -3.83 22.71 27.02
C MET A 279 -3.44 21.23 26.99
N GLY A 280 -3.67 20.58 25.85
CA GLY A 280 -3.30 19.19 25.64
C GLY A 280 -1.79 19.02 25.49
N PHE A 281 -1.26 17.93 26.05
CA PHE A 281 0.13 17.51 25.84
C PHE A 281 0.28 15.99 25.94
N PRO A 282 0.22 15.35 27.14
CA PRO A 282 0.28 13.89 27.25
C PRO A 282 -1.00 13.20 26.76
N THR A 283 -2.12 13.94 26.74
CA THR A 283 -3.43 13.56 26.22
C THR A 283 -3.92 14.71 25.32
N TYR A 284 -4.63 14.37 24.24
CA TYR A 284 -5.12 15.31 23.20
C TYR A 284 -4.13 16.42 22.78
N GLY A 285 -2.82 16.15 22.80
CA GLY A 285 -1.76 17.07 22.41
C GLY A 285 -0.67 16.40 21.58
N THR A 286 0.34 17.17 21.18
CA THR A 286 1.36 16.72 20.21
C THR A 286 2.06 15.40 20.59
N PRO A 287 2.61 15.21 21.81
CA PRO A 287 3.21 13.93 22.19
C PRO A 287 2.27 12.72 22.05
N HIS A 288 0.99 12.90 22.38
CA HIS A 288 0.00 11.85 22.26
C HIS A 288 -0.22 11.48 20.79
N LEU A 289 -0.44 12.45 19.90
CA LEU A 289 -0.64 12.20 18.47
C LEU A 289 0.53 11.43 17.84
N VAL A 290 1.76 11.94 18.01
CA VAL A 290 2.91 11.35 17.32
C VAL A 290 3.26 9.95 17.84
N SER A 291 3.00 9.68 19.13
CA SER A 291 3.17 8.35 19.72
C SER A 291 2.09 7.40 19.22
N LEU A 292 0.84 7.86 19.16
CA LEU A 292 -0.29 7.08 18.68
C LEU A 292 -0.13 6.65 17.23
N LEU A 293 0.46 7.48 16.36
CA LEU A 293 0.80 7.09 14.99
C LEU A 293 1.78 5.91 14.93
N ALA A 294 2.85 5.97 15.74
CA ALA A 294 3.83 4.88 15.80
C ALA A 294 3.22 3.60 16.39
N GLU A 295 2.37 3.74 17.41
CA GLU A 295 1.63 2.61 18.00
C GLU A 295 0.69 1.97 16.97
N ALA A 296 -0.13 2.76 16.28
CA ALA A 296 -1.03 2.25 15.24
C ALA A 296 -0.25 1.53 14.13
N ALA A 297 0.89 2.07 13.69
CA ALA A 297 1.73 1.47 12.65
C ALA A 297 2.27 0.08 13.03
N ILE A 298 2.76 -0.10 14.25
CA ILE A 298 3.32 -1.41 14.66
C ILE A 298 2.24 -2.48 14.86
N ARG A 299 1.02 -2.11 15.28
CA ARG A 299 -0.11 -3.06 15.30
C ARG A 299 -0.54 -3.43 13.88
N ALA A 300 -0.63 -2.44 13.00
CA ALA A 300 -1.00 -2.64 11.60
C ALA A 300 -0.10 -3.67 10.90
N ILE A 301 1.23 -3.56 11.04
CA ILE A 301 2.14 -4.48 10.35
C ILE A 301 2.04 -5.91 10.86
N LYS A 302 1.79 -6.14 12.16
CA LYS A 302 1.56 -7.48 12.72
C LYS A 302 0.29 -8.13 12.17
N HIS A 303 -0.79 -7.36 12.03
CA HIS A 303 -2.02 -7.84 11.38
C HIS A 303 -1.75 -8.19 9.92
N THR A 304 -1.00 -7.35 9.20
CA THR A 304 -0.63 -7.63 7.82
C THR A 304 0.19 -8.92 7.71
N GLU A 305 1.18 -9.13 8.56
CA GLU A 305 1.99 -10.36 8.54
C GLU A 305 1.15 -11.60 8.85
N TYR A 306 0.18 -11.51 9.77
CA TYR A 306 -0.78 -12.58 10.02
C TYR A 306 -1.59 -12.91 8.75
N GLN A 307 -2.19 -11.89 8.12
CA GLN A 307 -2.96 -12.06 6.90
C GLN A 307 -2.12 -12.61 5.74
N GLN A 308 -0.88 -12.14 5.59
CA GLN A 308 0.03 -12.59 4.56
C GLN A 308 0.42 -14.05 4.74
N PHE A 309 1.00 -14.42 5.89
CA PHE A 309 1.61 -15.73 6.08
C PHE A 309 0.64 -16.81 6.55
N TYR A 310 -0.31 -16.49 7.43
CA TYR A 310 -1.17 -17.48 8.08
C TYR A 310 -2.50 -17.66 7.36
N VAL A 311 -2.98 -16.65 6.63
CA VAL A 311 -4.26 -16.71 5.92
C VAL A 311 -4.07 -16.88 4.41
N HIS A 312 -3.61 -15.85 3.70
CA HIS A 312 -3.84 -15.75 2.26
C HIS A 312 -2.71 -16.27 1.39
N ARG A 313 -1.46 -16.06 1.80
CA ARG A 313 -0.26 -16.47 1.04
C ARG A 313 -0.34 -16.15 -0.47
N ARG A 314 -0.95 -15.02 -0.86
CA ARG A 314 -1.15 -14.63 -2.26
C ARG A 314 0.19 -14.42 -2.97
N ALA A 315 0.36 -14.98 -4.16
CA ALA A 315 1.51 -14.72 -5.02
C ALA A 315 1.63 -13.21 -5.36
N ARG A 316 2.86 -12.71 -5.38
CA ARG A 316 3.18 -11.33 -5.78
C ARG A 316 2.92 -11.12 -7.29
N PRO A 317 2.69 -9.88 -7.76
CA PRO A 317 2.46 -9.61 -9.17
C PRO A 317 3.58 -10.10 -10.09
N GLU A 318 4.84 -9.99 -9.66
CA GLU A 318 5.99 -10.52 -10.41
C GLU A 318 5.91 -12.04 -10.65
N ALA A 319 5.32 -12.81 -9.74
CA ALA A 319 5.15 -14.24 -9.92
C ALA A 319 4.04 -14.52 -10.93
N PHE A 320 2.93 -13.77 -10.89
CA PHE A 320 1.86 -13.84 -11.90
C PHE A 320 2.40 -13.45 -13.29
N GLY A 321 3.15 -12.35 -13.41
CA GLY A 321 3.81 -11.98 -14.67
C GLY A 321 4.73 -13.08 -15.21
N GLY A 322 5.42 -13.80 -14.32
CA GLY A 322 6.16 -15.02 -14.67
C GLY A 322 5.30 -16.15 -15.22
N ARG A 323 4.10 -16.37 -14.66
CA ARG A 323 3.14 -17.34 -15.20
C ARG A 323 2.66 -16.95 -16.60
N ILE A 324 2.45 -15.66 -16.86
CA ILE A 324 2.08 -15.16 -18.19
C ILE A 324 3.20 -15.43 -19.20
N GLU A 325 4.46 -15.07 -18.91
CA GLU A 325 5.62 -15.34 -19.78
C GLU A 325 5.79 -16.85 -20.06
N VAL A 326 5.63 -17.70 -19.05
CA VAL A 326 5.71 -19.16 -19.25
C VAL A 326 4.55 -19.65 -20.11
N HIS A 327 3.32 -19.22 -19.84
CA HIS A 327 2.13 -19.63 -20.57
C HIS A 327 2.17 -19.22 -22.04
N LEU A 328 2.68 -18.04 -22.36
CA LEU A 328 2.68 -17.51 -23.72
C LEU A 328 3.92 -17.92 -24.53
N ARG A 329 5.08 -18.05 -23.90
CA ARG A 329 6.35 -18.16 -24.63
C ARG A 329 7.22 -19.35 -24.24
N ARG A 330 7.40 -19.63 -22.95
CA ARG A 330 8.40 -20.65 -22.52
C ARG A 330 7.87 -22.07 -22.56
N SER A 331 6.62 -22.25 -22.19
CA SER A 331 5.90 -23.52 -22.27
C SER A 331 4.44 -23.24 -22.67
N PRO A 332 4.18 -22.97 -23.96
CA PRO A 332 2.86 -22.58 -24.46
C PRO A 332 1.72 -23.43 -23.89
N GLY A 333 0.70 -22.79 -23.30
CA GLY A 333 -0.48 -23.47 -22.75
C GLY A 333 -0.27 -24.16 -21.39
N ARG A 334 0.90 -24.02 -20.74
CA ARG A 334 1.21 -24.66 -19.44
C ARG A 334 0.15 -24.42 -18.36
N TYR A 335 -0.46 -23.23 -18.38
CA TYR A 335 -1.46 -22.76 -17.39
C TYR A 335 -2.85 -22.54 -17.99
N THR A 336 -3.23 -23.27 -19.05
CA THR A 336 -4.58 -23.18 -19.64
C THR A 336 -5.65 -23.41 -18.57
N GLY A 337 -6.62 -22.48 -18.51
CA GLY A 337 -7.70 -22.50 -17.52
C GLY A 337 -7.31 -22.05 -16.11
N LEU A 338 -6.06 -21.63 -15.89
CA LEU A 338 -5.55 -21.14 -14.60
C LEU A 338 -5.16 -19.65 -14.64
N LEU A 339 -5.20 -19.03 -15.83
CA LEU A 339 -5.03 -17.60 -16.05
C LEU A 339 -6.26 -17.10 -16.80
N HIS A 340 -6.78 -15.92 -16.44
CA HIS A 340 -7.96 -15.37 -17.08
C HIS A 340 -7.65 -14.79 -18.48
N GLU A 341 -8.56 -15.00 -19.45
CA GLU A 341 -8.33 -14.64 -20.86
C GLU A 341 -8.19 -13.14 -21.12
N GLU A 342 -8.83 -12.28 -20.30
CA GLU A 342 -8.76 -10.81 -20.48
C GLU A 342 -7.33 -10.28 -20.42
N ILE A 343 -6.49 -10.79 -19.51
CA ILE A 343 -5.08 -10.37 -19.46
C ILE A 343 -4.28 -11.00 -20.60
N LEU A 344 -4.52 -12.27 -20.94
CA LEU A 344 -3.78 -12.98 -22.00
C LEU A 344 -3.98 -12.38 -23.39
N ARG A 345 -5.08 -11.66 -23.60
CA ARG A 345 -5.42 -10.98 -24.86
C ARG A 345 -5.21 -9.47 -24.82
N SER A 346 -4.71 -8.94 -23.72
CA SER A 346 -4.53 -7.50 -23.53
C SER A 346 -3.42 -6.94 -24.42
N GLU A 347 -3.66 -5.76 -24.99
CA GLU A 347 -2.62 -5.06 -25.77
C GLU A 347 -1.42 -4.63 -24.90
N VAL A 348 -1.60 -4.48 -23.59
CA VAL A 348 -0.52 -4.08 -22.68
C VAL A 348 0.61 -5.10 -22.65
N LEU A 349 0.30 -6.39 -22.84
CA LEU A 349 1.29 -7.45 -22.90
C LEU A 349 2.19 -7.32 -24.14
N GLU A 350 1.60 -7.01 -25.29
CA GLU A 350 2.38 -6.77 -26.51
C GLU A 350 3.21 -5.49 -26.43
N ARG A 351 2.67 -4.42 -25.84
CA ARG A 351 3.45 -3.18 -25.57
C ARG A 351 4.62 -3.45 -24.64
N THR A 352 4.40 -4.23 -23.58
CA THR A 352 5.45 -4.63 -22.64
C THR A 352 6.51 -5.47 -23.32
N ARG A 353 6.12 -6.46 -24.14
CA ARG A 353 7.06 -7.27 -24.92
C ARG A 353 7.86 -6.43 -25.91
N ALA A 354 7.23 -5.46 -26.57
CA ALA A 354 7.92 -4.55 -27.48
C ALA A 354 8.94 -3.69 -26.73
N ALA A 355 8.62 -3.24 -25.52
CA ALA A 355 9.51 -2.40 -24.70
C ALA A 355 10.66 -3.17 -24.04
N THR A 356 10.43 -4.42 -23.62
CA THR A 356 11.34 -5.15 -22.72
C THR A 356 11.86 -6.48 -23.26
N GLY A 357 11.23 -7.00 -24.32
CA GLY A 357 11.59 -8.28 -24.93
C GLY A 357 10.94 -9.51 -24.29
N SER A 358 10.11 -9.37 -23.24
CA SER A 358 9.37 -10.47 -22.59
C SER A 358 7.97 -10.04 -22.14
N TYR A 359 7.14 -11.00 -21.74
CA TYR A 359 5.85 -10.71 -21.11
C TYR A 359 5.94 -10.59 -19.58
N LEU A 360 7.15 -10.57 -19.01
CA LEU A 360 7.34 -10.39 -17.56
C LEU A 360 6.87 -8.99 -17.16
N LEU A 361 6.33 -8.86 -15.94
CA LEU A 361 6.02 -7.56 -15.36
C LEU A 361 7.35 -6.83 -15.07
N PRO A 362 7.66 -5.70 -15.73
CA PRO A 362 8.87 -4.94 -15.43
C PRO A 362 8.77 -4.41 -14.00
N LEU A 363 9.81 -4.50 -13.20
CA LEU A 363 9.82 -4.10 -11.79
C LEU A 363 10.62 -2.83 -11.58
N SER A 364 10.16 -1.93 -10.70
CA SER A 364 10.94 -0.74 -10.35
C SER A 364 12.08 -1.03 -9.37
N PHE A 365 11.97 -2.14 -8.61
CA PHE A 365 12.95 -2.53 -7.62
C PHE A 365 13.85 -3.63 -8.21
N PRO A 366 15.18 -3.50 -8.13
CA PRO A 366 16.10 -4.53 -8.61
C PRO A 366 15.84 -5.91 -8.00
N GLU A 367 15.46 -5.96 -6.73
CA GLU A 367 15.15 -7.20 -6.00
C GLU A 367 13.69 -7.63 -6.14
N GLY A 368 12.86 -6.85 -6.82
CA GLY A 368 11.41 -7.02 -6.88
C GLY A 368 10.74 -6.84 -5.51
N SER A 369 9.70 -7.62 -5.26
CA SER A 369 8.95 -7.58 -4.02
C SER A 369 9.79 -7.88 -2.77
N PRO A 370 9.34 -7.43 -1.58
CA PRO A 370 9.77 -7.99 -0.32
C PRO A 370 9.58 -9.51 -0.26
N MET A 371 10.30 -10.16 0.66
CA MET A 371 10.24 -11.60 0.93
C MET A 371 9.04 -11.93 1.83
N SER A 372 7.85 -11.50 1.41
CA SER A 372 6.58 -11.83 2.06
C SER A 372 5.44 -11.91 1.04
N PRO A 373 4.33 -12.60 1.37
CA PRO A 373 3.13 -12.65 0.53
C PRO A 373 2.56 -11.28 0.15
N SER A 374 1.69 -11.25 -0.86
CA SER A 374 1.17 -9.99 -1.41
C SER A 374 0.01 -9.39 -0.60
N TYR A 375 -0.87 -10.22 -0.05
CA TYR A 375 -2.15 -9.76 0.49
C TYR A 375 -2.21 -9.95 2.01
N GLN A 376 -2.34 -8.90 2.81
CA GLN A 376 -2.54 -7.47 2.46
C GLN A 376 -1.22 -6.67 2.32
N SER A 377 -1.26 -5.46 1.76
CA SER A 377 -0.08 -4.57 1.69
C SER A 377 0.22 -3.92 3.04
N GLY A 378 1.42 -4.16 3.58
CA GLY A 378 1.82 -3.62 4.90
C GLY A 378 1.86 -2.10 4.93
N HIS A 379 2.41 -1.49 3.88
CA HIS A 379 2.38 -0.04 3.67
C HIS A 379 0.96 0.51 3.69
N ALA A 380 0.01 -0.14 3.01
CA ALA A 380 -1.36 0.32 2.92
C ALA A 380 -2.15 0.09 4.23
N THR A 381 -1.91 -1.01 4.96
CA THR A 381 -2.53 -1.21 6.28
C THR A 381 -2.07 -0.12 7.26
N VAL A 382 -0.78 0.22 7.25
CA VAL A 382 -0.26 1.32 8.07
C VAL A 382 -0.82 2.67 7.61
N ALA A 383 -0.97 2.87 6.29
CA ALA A 383 -1.59 4.06 5.73
C ALA A 383 -3.02 4.25 6.23
N GLY A 384 -3.83 3.19 6.16
CA GLY A 384 -5.18 3.19 6.70
C GLY A 384 -5.19 3.57 8.17
N ALA A 385 -4.39 2.87 8.99
CA ALA A 385 -4.34 3.11 10.43
C ALA A 385 -3.90 4.54 10.80
N CYS A 386 -2.79 5.01 10.22
CA CYS A 386 -2.22 6.31 10.57
C CYS A 386 -3.08 7.48 10.08
N THR A 387 -3.65 7.39 8.88
CA THR A 387 -4.56 8.43 8.38
C THR A 387 -5.89 8.44 9.14
N THR A 388 -6.41 7.29 9.60
CA THR A 388 -7.54 7.24 10.53
C THR A 388 -7.23 7.95 11.85
N VAL A 389 -6.04 7.77 12.42
CA VAL A 389 -5.59 8.53 13.60
C VAL A 389 -5.53 10.04 13.31
N LEU A 390 -5.05 10.45 12.14
CA LEU A 390 -4.99 11.86 11.75
C LEU A 390 -6.40 12.47 11.54
N LYS A 391 -7.31 11.73 10.89
CA LYS A 391 -8.71 12.11 10.71
C LYS A 391 -9.41 12.28 12.07
N ALA A 392 -9.11 11.40 13.03
CA ALA A 392 -9.59 11.52 14.40
C ALA A 392 -9.13 12.81 15.12
N TRP A 393 -7.97 13.34 14.74
CA TRP A 393 -7.29 14.42 15.46
C TRP A 393 -7.58 15.81 14.91
N PHE A 394 -7.82 15.91 13.61
CA PHE A 394 -7.95 17.17 12.88
C PHE A 394 -9.34 17.29 12.25
N ASP A 395 -9.82 18.53 12.10
CA ASP A 395 -11.05 18.86 11.40
C ASP A 395 -10.89 18.51 9.91
N GLU A 396 -11.43 17.36 9.53
CA GLU A 396 -11.36 16.83 8.17
C GLU A 396 -11.92 17.78 7.11
N SER A 397 -12.84 18.67 7.49
CA SER A 397 -13.51 19.61 6.59
C SER A 397 -12.68 20.85 6.28
N TYR A 398 -11.62 21.09 7.05
CA TYR A 398 -10.76 22.26 6.88
C TYR A 398 -10.10 22.24 5.50
N VAL A 399 -10.29 23.32 4.72
CA VAL A 399 -9.69 23.49 3.39
C VAL A 399 -8.26 24.01 3.54
N LEU A 400 -7.30 23.26 3.01
CA LEU A 400 -5.90 23.66 2.98
C LEU A 400 -5.69 24.82 2.00
N THR A 401 -5.12 25.93 2.48
CA THR A 401 -4.75 27.07 1.62
C THR A 401 -3.45 26.81 0.87
N ASP A 402 -3.24 27.52 -0.23
CA ASP A 402 -1.99 27.54 -1.02
C ASP A 402 -1.53 26.14 -1.45
N PRO A 403 -2.38 25.36 -2.15
CA PRO A 403 -1.98 24.07 -2.66
C PRO A 403 -0.86 24.22 -3.69
N VAL A 404 0.02 23.21 -3.76
CA VAL A 404 1.22 23.23 -4.59
C VAL A 404 1.36 21.96 -5.43
N VAL A 405 2.12 22.07 -6.51
CA VAL A 405 2.62 20.96 -7.33
C VAL A 405 4.12 21.15 -7.60
N PRO A 406 4.87 20.08 -7.92
CA PRO A 406 6.23 20.21 -8.41
C PRO A 406 6.30 21.10 -9.67
N SER A 407 7.34 21.93 -9.73
CA SER A 407 7.76 22.61 -10.95
C SER A 407 8.20 21.61 -12.03
N ALA A 408 8.36 22.06 -13.28
CA ALA A 408 8.70 21.20 -14.40
C ALA A 408 10.01 20.41 -14.22
N ASP A 409 10.99 20.93 -13.48
CA ASP A 409 12.24 20.20 -13.17
C ASP A 409 12.16 19.39 -11.86
N GLY A 410 11.04 19.50 -11.13
CA GLY A 410 10.80 18.86 -9.84
C GLY A 410 11.66 19.40 -8.69
N LYS A 411 12.40 20.50 -8.87
CA LYS A 411 13.34 21.02 -7.85
C LYS A 411 12.72 22.05 -6.91
N SER A 412 11.59 22.63 -7.32
CA SER A 412 10.81 23.58 -6.53
C SER A 412 9.31 23.26 -6.58
N LEU A 413 8.53 23.89 -5.70
CA LEU A 413 7.08 23.83 -5.69
C LEU A 413 6.50 25.12 -6.27
N VAL A 414 5.44 25.00 -7.07
CA VAL A 414 4.69 26.12 -7.63
C VAL A 414 3.22 26.03 -7.21
N PRO A 415 2.48 27.16 -7.16
CA PRO A 415 1.05 27.14 -6.82
C PRO A 415 0.25 26.24 -7.77
N TYR A 416 -0.61 25.41 -7.20
CA TYR A 416 -1.60 24.64 -7.95
C TYR A 416 -2.81 25.52 -8.29
N THR A 417 -3.05 25.72 -9.58
CA THR A 417 -4.14 26.57 -10.09
C THR A 417 -5.24 25.78 -10.81
N GLY A 418 -5.20 24.45 -10.75
CA GLY A 418 -6.13 23.56 -11.45
C GLY A 418 -7.48 23.38 -10.74
N ALA A 419 -8.30 22.47 -11.28
CA ALA A 419 -9.63 22.19 -10.77
C ALA A 419 -9.59 21.67 -9.31
N GLY A 420 -10.52 22.14 -8.47
CA GLY A 420 -10.60 21.72 -7.07
C GLY A 420 -9.54 22.33 -6.15
N LYS A 421 -8.79 23.35 -6.59
CA LYS A 421 -7.78 24.04 -5.75
C LYS A 421 -8.35 24.56 -4.41
N ASP A 422 -9.60 25.01 -4.41
CA ASP A 422 -10.29 25.56 -3.22
C ASP A 422 -11.12 24.49 -2.49
N SER A 423 -10.87 23.20 -2.77
CA SER A 423 -11.62 22.06 -2.23
C SER A 423 -10.72 20.94 -1.71
N LEU A 424 -9.43 21.20 -1.53
CA LEU A 424 -8.49 20.25 -0.92
C LEU A 424 -8.61 20.30 0.59
N THR A 425 -9.43 19.44 1.17
CA THR A 425 -9.63 19.37 2.61
C THR A 425 -8.55 18.52 3.29
N ILE A 426 -8.38 18.67 4.62
CA ILE A 426 -7.51 17.80 5.41
C ILE A 426 -7.91 16.33 5.21
N GLY A 427 -9.18 15.99 5.39
CA GLY A 427 -9.66 14.61 5.23
C GLY A 427 -9.39 14.05 3.84
N GLY A 428 -9.64 14.84 2.79
CA GLY A 428 -9.39 14.45 1.41
C GLY A 428 -7.90 14.24 1.10
N GLU A 429 -7.04 15.13 1.57
CA GLU A 429 -5.59 14.99 1.36
C GLU A 429 -4.97 13.87 2.21
N LEU A 430 -5.57 13.50 3.36
CA LEU A 430 -5.18 12.32 4.15
C LEU A 430 -5.61 11.02 3.47
N ASN A 431 -6.83 10.95 2.93
CA ASN A 431 -7.26 9.83 2.11
C ASN A 431 -6.35 9.64 0.88
N LYS A 432 -6.05 10.75 0.19
CA LYS A 432 -5.12 10.77 -0.94
C LYS A 432 -3.69 10.38 -0.53
N LEU A 433 -3.24 10.76 0.65
CA LEU A 433 -1.95 10.32 1.20
C LEU A 433 -1.91 8.79 1.29
N ALA A 434 -2.95 8.16 1.86
CA ALA A 434 -3.03 6.70 1.90
C ALA A 434 -3.06 6.08 0.51
N ALA A 435 -3.85 6.65 -0.40
CA ALA A 435 -3.91 6.22 -1.80
C ALA A 435 -2.55 6.33 -2.51
N ASN A 436 -1.79 7.40 -2.30
CA ASN A 436 -0.47 7.58 -2.90
C ASN A 436 0.55 6.57 -2.41
N ILE A 437 0.51 6.18 -1.12
CA ILE A 437 1.37 5.12 -0.59
C ILE A 437 1.04 3.78 -1.25
N GLY A 438 -0.23 3.40 -1.36
CA GLY A 438 -0.63 2.21 -2.09
C GLY A 438 -0.25 2.26 -3.57
N ALA A 439 -0.44 3.42 -4.23
CA ALA A 439 -0.06 3.64 -5.62
C ALA A 439 1.44 3.52 -5.85
N GLY A 440 2.29 3.96 -4.92
CA GLY A 440 3.74 3.75 -4.99
C GLY A 440 4.11 2.27 -4.98
N ARG A 441 3.46 1.48 -4.11
CA ARG A 441 3.64 0.02 -4.10
C ARG A 441 3.15 -0.64 -5.39
N ALA A 442 2.01 -0.22 -5.93
CA ALA A 442 1.55 -0.69 -7.23
C ALA A 442 2.54 -0.31 -8.35
N ALA A 443 3.03 0.93 -8.36
CA ALA A 443 3.96 1.43 -9.39
C ALA A 443 5.29 0.68 -9.41
N SER A 444 5.71 0.16 -8.26
CA SER A 444 6.88 -0.71 -8.18
C SER A 444 6.68 -2.11 -8.77
N GLY A 445 5.44 -2.54 -8.99
CA GLY A 445 5.08 -3.88 -9.47
C GLY A 445 4.98 -4.94 -8.36
N VAL A 446 4.84 -4.54 -7.09
CA VAL A 446 4.91 -5.48 -5.95
C VAL A 446 3.59 -5.75 -5.25
N HIS A 447 2.55 -4.96 -5.51
CA HIS A 447 1.21 -5.15 -4.93
C HIS A 447 0.12 -4.86 -5.97
N TYR A 448 -0.99 -5.61 -5.88
CA TYR A 448 -2.19 -5.35 -6.67
C TYR A 448 -3.02 -4.20 -6.08
N ARG A 449 -4.03 -3.71 -6.81
CA ARG A 449 -4.97 -2.71 -6.29
C ARG A 449 -5.65 -3.17 -5.00
N THR A 450 -6.20 -4.38 -4.98
CA THR A 450 -6.89 -4.97 -3.82
C THR A 450 -5.99 -5.18 -2.61
N ASP A 451 -4.71 -5.49 -2.82
CA ASP A 451 -3.75 -5.57 -1.71
C ASP A 451 -3.71 -4.25 -0.93
N ASN A 452 -3.94 -3.12 -1.60
CA ASN A 452 -3.95 -1.80 -0.98
C ASN A 452 -5.34 -1.37 -0.51
N THR A 453 -6.38 -1.49 -1.35
CA THR A 453 -7.72 -0.99 -1.00
C THR A 453 -8.36 -1.75 0.16
N ALA A 454 -8.21 -3.07 0.21
CA ALA A 454 -8.70 -3.86 1.35
C ALA A 454 -7.86 -3.61 2.63
N ALA A 455 -6.58 -3.24 2.46
CA ALA A 455 -5.69 -2.95 3.56
C ALA A 455 -6.02 -1.64 4.29
N TYR A 456 -6.53 -0.64 3.57
CA TYR A 456 -6.98 0.61 4.21
C TYR A 456 -8.07 0.34 5.24
N THR A 457 -9.05 -0.51 4.93
CA THR A 457 -10.12 -0.89 5.85
C THR A 457 -9.61 -1.67 7.07
N LEU A 458 -8.64 -2.58 6.86
CA LEU A 458 -8.00 -3.27 7.99
C LEU A 458 -7.30 -2.28 8.92
N GLY A 459 -6.48 -1.38 8.35
CA GLY A 459 -5.77 -0.35 9.09
C GLY A 459 -6.72 0.58 9.87
N GLU A 460 -7.78 1.04 9.20
CA GLU A 460 -8.82 1.87 9.81
C GLU A 460 -9.48 1.17 11.01
N THR A 461 -9.83 -0.10 10.86
CA THR A 461 -10.41 -0.90 11.95
C THR A 461 -9.47 -1.00 13.15
N ILE A 462 -8.18 -1.27 12.90
CA ILE A 462 -7.15 -1.35 13.95
C ILE A 462 -7.04 -0.02 14.71
N ALA A 463 -6.99 1.10 13.99
CA ALA A 463 -6.90 2.42 14.60
C ALA A 463 -8.16 2.78 15.41
N LEU A 464 -9.35 2.50 14.88
CA LEU A 464 -10.61 2.76 15.59
C LEU A 464 -10.73 1.93 16.87
N GLU A 465 -10.36 0.65 16.85
CA GLU A 465 -10.36 -0.19 18.05
C GLU A 465 -9.33 0.28 19.08
N LEU A 466 -8.12 0.67 18.65
CA LEU A 466 -7.11 1.25 19.54
C LEU A 466 -7.60 2.55 20.20
N LEU A 467 -8.20 3.47 19.43
CA LEU A 467 -8.79 4.70 19.94
C LEU A 467 -9.91 4.43 20.95
N ARG A 468 -10.81 3.48 20.65
CA ARG A 468 -11.90 3.05 21.56
C ARG A 468 -11.39 2.41 22.84
N GLU A 469 -10.24 1.74 22.80
CA GLU A 469 -9.61 1.17 24.00
C GLU A 469 -8.96 2.24 24.88
N GLN A 470 -8.26 3.19 24.26
CA GLN A 470 -7.56 4.25 25.00
C GLN A 470 -8.53 5.27 25.59
N LYS A 471 -9.63 5.58 24.91
CA LYS A 471 -10.59 6.62 25.32
C LYS A 471 -11.04 6.56 26.79
N PRO A 472 -11.48 5.41 27.35
CA PRO A 472 -11.89 5.32 28.75
C PRO A 472 -10.72 5.38 29.76
N LEU A 473 -9.47 5.39 29.30
CA LEU A 473 -8.28 5.53 30.15
C LEU A 473 -7.95 7.01 30.46
N PHE A 474 -8.63 7.94 29.79
CA PHE A 474 -8.45 9.38 29.97
C PHE A 474 -9.45 9.94 30.99
N ASN A 475 -9.05 10.97 31.73
CA ASN A 475 -9.94 11.67 32.66
C ASN A 475 -10.81 12.72 31.93
N GLU A 476 -10.31 13.23 30.81
CA GLU A 476 -10.91 14.26 30.00
C GLU A 476 -12.15 13.75 29.25
N GLY A 477 -13.21 14.56 29.24
CA GLY A 477 -14.47 14.28 28.53
C GLY A 477 -14.43 14.52 27.02
N GLY A 478 -13.24 14.49 26.39
CA GLY A 478 -13.06 14.66 24.94
C GLY A 478 -13.70 13.55 24.12
N GLY A 479 -13.54 13.59 22.80
CA GLY A 479 -13.95 12.53 21.87
C GLY A 479 -13.14 12.57 20.59
N PHE A 480 -13.29 11.55 19.75
CA PHE A 480 -12.70 11.51 18.41
C PHE A 480 -13.80 11.32 17.37
N SER A 481 -13.76 12.08 16.27
CA SER A 481 -14.68 11.91 15.14
C SER A 481 -13.89 11.53 13.89
N VAL A 482 -14.36 10.54 13.14
CA VAL A 482 -13.69 10.05 11.94
C VAL A 482 -14.70 9.79 10.84
N THR A 483 -14.44 10.29 9.65
CA THR A 483 -15.05 9.83 8.40
C THR A 483 -14.25 8.65 7.87
N CYS A 484 -14.84 7.46 7.92
CA CYS A 484 -14.25 6.22 7.45
C CYS A 484 -13.98 6.24 5.94
N PHE A 485 -13.15 5.32 5.44
CA PHE A 485 -12.83 5.25 4.00
C PHE A 485 -14.04 4.92 3.12
N ASP A 486 -15.09 4.33 3.68
CA ASP A 486 -16.38 4.10 3.00
C ASP A 486 -17.33 5.31 3.04
N GLY A 487 -16.90 6.42 3.67
CA GLY A 487 -17.67 7.65 3.83
C GLY A 487 -18.59 7.68 5.04
N THR A 488 -18.66 6.61 5.85
CA THR A 488 -19.44 6.61 7.10
C THR A 488 -18.76 7.43 8.19
N ALA A 489 -19.52 8.06 9.08
CA ALA A 489 -18.97 8.81 10.21
C ALA A 489 -19.05 8.00 11.51
N VAL A 490 -17.97 8.02 12.30
CA VAL A 490 -17.86 7.35 13.60
C VAL A 490 -17.40 8.36 14.65
N THR A 491 -18.01 8.31 15.84
CA THR A 491 -17.56 9.06 17.02
C THR A 491 -17.19 8.09 18.14
N ILE A 492 -16.06 8.35 18.81
CA ILE A 492 -15.47 7.53 19.89
C ILE A 492 -15.45 8.31 21.21
#